data_AF-A0A350LSW2-F1
#
_entry.id   AF-A0A350LSW2-F1
#
_cell.length_a   1.000
_cell.length_b   1.000
_cell.length_c   1.000
_cell.angle_alpha   90.00
_cell.angle_beta   90.00
_cell.angle_gamma   90.00
#
_symmetry.space_group_name_H-M   'P 1'
#
loop_
_entity.id
_entity.type
_entity.pdbx_description
1 polymer ?
#
loop_
_entity_poly.entity_id
_entity_poly.type
_entity_poly.pdbx_seq_one_letter_code
_entity_poly.pdbx_strand_id
1 'polypeptide(L)' 'KVAQVVADAFGVDIARIKITQTTTEKVPNTSATAASSGSDLNGMAALDAADQIKARLAAFAAERWQTT' A
#
# COMPACT_ATOMS: atom_id res chain seq x y z
N LYS A 1 -11.24 -0.28 -1.33
CA LYS A 1 -10.58 -1.55 -1.70
C LYS A 1 -9.07 -1.51 -1.48
N VAL A 2 -8.32 -0.53 -2.00
CA VAL A 2 -6.85 -0.40 -1.76
C VAL A 2 -6.49 -0.37 -0.27
N ALA A 3 -7.21 0.39 0.58
CA ALA A 3 -6.96 0.41 2.03
C ALA A 3 -7.12 -0.97 2.70
N GLN A 4 -8.09 -1.77 2.26
CA GLN A 4 -8.31 -3.12 2.79
C GLN A 4 -7.13 -4.02 2.42
N VAL A 5 -6.68 -3.99 1.17
CA VAL A 5 -5.52 -4.76 0.70
C VAL A 5 -4.26 -4.45 1.53
N VAL A 6 -4.02 -3.17 1.80
CA VAL A 6 -2.87 -2.74 2.62
C VAL A 6 -3.05 -3.13 4.09
N ALA A 7 -4.26 -2.96 4.65
CA ALA A 7 -4.56 -3.36 6.02
C ALA A 7 -4.32 -4.86 6.23
N ASP A 8 -4.82 -5.70 5.31
CA ASP A 8 -4.62 -7.14 5.31
C ASP A 8 -3.14 -7.50 5.17
N ALA A 9 -2.41 -6.83 4.27
CA ALA A 9 -1.00 -7.08 4.04
C ALA A 9 -0.13 -6.80 5.29
N PHE A 10 -0.50 -5.80 6.09
CA PHE A 10 0.18 -5.43 7.34
C PHE A 10 -0.41 -6.10 8.58
N GLY A 11 -1.54 -6.82 8.47
CA GLY A 11 -2.24 -7.41 9.62
C GLY A 11 -2.74 -6.38 10.63
N VAL A 12 -3.16 -5.21 10.16
CA VAL A 12 -3.64 -4.11 11.03
C VAL A 12 -5.09 -3.78 10.74
N ASP A 13 -5.76 -3.16 11.72
CA ASP A 13 -7.10 -2.62 11.51
C ASP A 13 -7.08 -1.54 10.41
N ILE A 14 -8.09 -1.55 9.54
CA ILE A 14 -8.22 -0.60 8.43
C ILE A 14 -8.27 0.86 8.90
N ALA A 15 -8.73 1.13 10.13
CA ALA A 15 -8.72 2.47 10.73
C ALA A 15 -7.30 3.02 10.90
N ARG A 16 -6.26 2.17 10.88
CA ARG A 16 -4.85 2.59 10.86
C ARG A 16 -4.35 3.00 9.48
N ILE A 17 -5.11 2.73 8.42
CA ILE A 17 -4.75 3.05 7.04
C ILE A 17 -5.43 4.34 6.60
N LYS A 18 -4.62 5.39 6.40
CA LYS A 18 -5.08 6.65 5.82
C LYS A 18 -4.74 6.70 4.34
N ILE A 19 -5.76 6.67 3.48
CA ILE A 19 -5.58 6.98 2.05
C ILE A 19 -5.59 8.50 1.88
N THR A 20 -4.53 9.04 1.33
CA THR A 20 -4.54 10.41 0.79
C THR A 20 -4.95 10.33 -0.67
N GLN A 21 -6.00 11.08 -1.06
CA GLN A 21 -6.39 11.15 -2.47
C GLN A 21 -5.28 11.77 -3.31
N THR A 22 -5.15 11.30 -4.54
CA THR A 22 -4.29 11.90 -5.57
C THR A 22 -4.80 13.32 -5.85
N THR A 23 -4.07 14.33 -5.38
CA THR A 23 -4.33 15.74 -5.71
C THR A 23 -3.60 16.08 -7.02
N THR A 24 -4.31 16.76 -7.92
CA THR A 24 -3.78 17.19 -9.24
C THR A 24 -2.72 18.29 -9.15
N GLU A 25 -2.39 18.78 -7.96
CA GLU A 25 -1.29 19.73 -7.76
C GLU A 25 0.09 19.09 -7.96
N LYS A 26 0.21 17.75 -7.93
CA LYS A 26 1.48 17.05 -8.18
C LYS A 26 1.45 15.91 -9.21
N VAL A 27 0.28 15.40 -9.61
CA VAL A 27 0.20 14.23 -10.50
C VAL A 27 -0.97 14.39 -11.50
N PRO A 28 -0.74 14.32 -12.83
CA PRO A 28 -1.81 14.43 -13.83
C PRO A 28 -2.84 13.30 -13.67
N ASN A 29 -4.14 13.65 -13.69
CA ASN A 29 -5.23 12.67 -13.59
C ASN A 29 -5.26 11.73 -14.79
N THR A 30 -5.34 10.43 -14.54
CA THR A 30 -5.81 9.44 -15.51
C THR A 30 -7.34 9.46 -15.60
N SER A 31 -7.84 9.37 -16.83
CA SER A 31 -9.22 9.63 -17.27
C SER A 31 -10.32 8.90 -16.48
N ALA A 32 -11.46 9.58 -16.32
CA ALA A 32 -12.61 9.22 -15.47
C ALA A 32 -13.37 7.93 -15.84
N THR A 33 -12.90 7.15 -16.81
CA THR A 33 -13.53 5.89 -17.25
C THR A 33 -12.85 4.61 -16.71
N ALA A 34 -11.78 4.74 -15.92
CA ALA A 34 -11.02 3.59 -15.39
C ALA A 34 -11.34 3.24 -13.92
N ALA A 35 -12.51 3.61 -13.38
CA ALA A 35 -12.81 3.46 -11.95
C ALA A 35 -12.90 1.99 -11.46
N SER A 36 -13.30 1.06 -12.33
CA SER A 36 -13.37 -0.37 -11.96
C SER A 36 -12.03 -1.08 -12.17
N SER A 37 -11.39 -0.93 -13.34
CA SER A 37 -10.10 -1.57 -13.65
C SER A 37 -8.91 -0.91 -12.95
N GLY A 38 -8.99 0.39 -12.64
CA GLY A 38 -7.98 1.11 -11.88
C GLY A 38 -7.97 0.73 -10.40
N SER A 39 -9.08 0.25 -9.85
CA SER A 39 -9.14 -0.21 -8.45
C SER A 39 -8.29 -1.47 -8.21
N ASP A 40 -8.26 -2.39 -9.18
CA ASP A 40 -7.48 -3.62 -9.07
C ASP A 40 -5.99 -3.38 -9.35
N LEU A 41 -5.65 -2.57 -10.37
CA LEU A 41 -4.25 -2.20 -10.65
C LEU A 41 -3.63 -1.41 -9.48
N ASN A 42 -4.37 -0.42 -8.94
CA ASN A 42 -3.92 0.34 -7.78
C ASN A 42 -3.87 -0.53 -6.51
N GLY A 43 -4.73 -1.55 -6.42
CA GLY A 43 -4.71 -2.52 -5.34
C GLY A 43 -3.46 -3.40 -5.35
N MET A 44 -3.08 -3.94 -6.51
CA MET A 44 -1.88 -4.76 -6.67
C MET A 44 -0.60 -3.94 -6.50
N ALA A 45 -0.56 -2.71 -6.99
CA ALA A 45 0.55 -1.79 -6.77
C ALA A 45 0.73 -1.46 -5.27
N ALA A 46 -0.37 -1.26 -4.54
CA ALA A 46 -0.33 -1.02 -3.10
C ALA A 46 0.10 -2.26 -2.30
N LEU A 47 -0.26 -3.46 -2.75
CA LEU A 47 0.18 -4.72 -2.16
C LEU A 47 1.70 -4.90 -2.32
N ASP A 48 2.22 -4.72 -3.54
CA ASP A 48 3.66 -4.81 -3.81
C ASP A 48 4.45 -3.79 -2.95
N ALA A 49 3.95 -2.55 -2.85
CA ALA A 49 4.54 -1.55 -1.98
C ALA A 49 4.53 -1.97 -0.50
N ALA A 50 3.42 -2.55 -0.01
CA ALA A 50 3.32 -3.06 1.36
C ALA A 50 4.30 -4.22 1.61
N ASP A 51 4.47 -5.13 0.66
CA ASP A 51 5.39 -6.27 0.77
C ASP A 51 6.85 -5.80 0.79
N GLN A 52 7.23 -4.84 -0.05
CA GLN A 52 8.56 -4.23 -0.02
C GLN A 52 8.86 -3.57 1.33
N ILE A 53 7.90 -2.86 1.91
CA ILE A 53 8.05 -2.24 3.23
C ILE A 53 8.24 -3.32 4.30
N LYS A 54 7.42 -4.37 4.30
CA LYS A 54 7.56 -5.49 5.24
C LYS A 54 8.93 -6.16 5.14
N ALA A 55 9.42 -6.41 3.94
CA ALA A 55 10.74 -7.00 3.74
C ALA A 55 11.86 -6.15 4.38
N ARG A 56 11.80 -4.82 4.19
CA ARG A 56 12.75 -3.89 4.82
C ARG A 56 12.62 -3.86 6.34
N LEU A 57 11.40 -3.88 6.88
CA LEU A 57 11.15 -3.93 8.32
C LEU A 57 11.64 -5.25 8.92
N ALA A 58 11.43 -6.37 8.24
CA ALA A 58 11.90 -7.68 8.68
C ALA A 58 13.43 -7.76 8.70
N ALA A 59 14.11 -7.24 7.66
CA ALA A 59 15.57 -7.15 7.62
C ALA A 59 16.11 -6.28 8.77
N PHE A 60 15.52 -5.10 8.98
CA PHE A 60 15.87 -4.24 10.11
C PHE A 60 15.63 -4.92 11.46
N ALA A 61 14.51 -5.62 11.62
CA ALA A 61 14.18 -6.35 12.83
C ALA A 61 15.18 -7.47 13.14
N ALA A 62 15.51 -8.28 12.13
CA ALA A 62 16.49 -9.35 12.21
C ALA A 62 17.87 -8.82 12.65
N GLU A 63 18.33 -7.71 12.04
CA GLU A 63 19.56 -7.04 12.43
C GLU A 63 19.51 -6.48 13.85
N ARG A 64 18.43 -5.75 14.18
CA ARG A 64 18.29 -5.01 15.45
C ARG A 64 18.12 -5.90 16.67
N TRP A 65 17.51 -7.07 16.49
CA TRP A 65 17.21 -8.03 17.55
C TRP A 65 17.98 -9.35 17.43
N GLN A 66 18.89 -9.48 16.45
CA GLN A 66 19.74 -10.66 16.22
C GLN A 66 18.94 -11.97 16.07
N THR A 67 17.78 -11.90 15.43
CA THR A 67 16.92 -13.06 15.17
C THR A 67 17.01 -13.38 13.67
N THR A 68 17.19 -14.66 13.34
CA THR A 68 17.19 -15.16 11.96
C THR A 68 15.99 -16.08 11.74
#